data_AF-A0A0F7NA08-F1
#
_entry.id   AF-A0A0F7NA08-F1
#
_cell.length_a   1.000
_cell.length_b   1.000
_cell.length_c   1.000
_cell.angle_alpha   90.00
_cell.angle_beta   90.00
_cell.angle_gamma   90.00
#
_symmetry.space_group_name_H-M   'P 1'
#
loop_
_entity.id
_entity.type
_entity.pdbx_description
1 polymer ?
#
loop_
_entity_poly.entity_id
_entity_poly.type
_entity_poly.pdbx_seq_one_letter_code
_entity_poly.pdbx_strand_id
1 'polypeptide(L)'
;MTDHDAAQNAGPAPLDRFVRLCVPLTGFTAYELRSTGMAQLYFDTARREIGHRSLDAFLGVWEEAHKGGLGPSRLPALERELARALIYLWYTGAFPRIAPAAHAELRRDRPNQEFVASPESYPEGLVWRAFGGHPAGAKPPGFGTWGDEPPELPTEAELAARIAAEDAGHGGAVPYDAGSYGSAGEAGGSTPAHLLPGPRSSRAVSPSAVPPASSHPVRETSPEAGE
;
A
#
# COMPACT_ATOMS: atom_id res chain seq x y z
N MET A 1 -13.01 1.92 -45.76
CA MET A 1 -12.26 0.83 -45.11
C MET A 1 -11.07 1.45 -44.36
N THR A 2 -11.25 2.65 -43.80
CA THR A 2 -11.73 3.03 -42.45
C THR A 2 -10.70 2.70 -41.36
N ASP A 3 -10.00 3.76 -40.92
CA ASP A 3 -9.13 3.93 -39.74
C ASP A 3 -9.63 3.33 -38.41
N HIS A 4 -10.84 2.78 -38.38
CA HIS A 4 -11.46 2.24 -37.18
C HIS A 4 -10.86 0.90 -36.71
N ASP A 5 -10.20 0.15 -37.60
CA ASP A 5 -9.55 -1.12 -37.27
C ASP A 5 -8.14 -0.97 -36.65
N ALA A 6 -7.48 0.18 -36.83
CA ALA A 6 -6.13 0.41 -36.29
C ALA A 6 -6.13 0.72 -34.79
N ALA A 7 -7.22 1.29 -34.26
CA ALA A 7 -7.35 1.59 -32.83
C ALA A 7 -7.69 0.35 -31.98
N GLN A 8 -8.16 -0.75 -32.60
CA GLN A 8 -8.58 -1.96 -31.90
C GLN A 8 -7.45 -2.95 -31.60
N ASN A 9 -6.21 -2.65 -32.03
CA ASN A 9 -5.04 -3.53 -31.84
C ASN A 9 -3.92 -2.90 -30.99
N ALA A 10 -4.17 -1.76 -30.34
CA ALA A 10 -3.25 -1.24 -29.34
C ALA A 10 -3.46 -2.00 -28.04
N GLY A 11 -2.43 -2.71 -27.56
CA GLY A 11 -2.44 -3.27 -26.21
C GLY A 11 -2.80 -2.21 -25.16
N PRO A 12 -3.21 -2.61 -23.95
CA PRO A 12 -3.66 -1.69 -22.92
C PRO A 12 -2.60 -0.60 -22.65
N ALA A 13 -3.06 0.64 -22.43
CA ALA A 13 -2.15 1.74 -22.13
C ALA A 13 -1.24 1.38 -20.93
N PRO A 14 0.01 1.87 -20.85
CA PRO A 14 0.96 1.45 -19.83
C PRO A 14 0.44 1.57 -18.39
N LEU A 15 -0.29 2.64 -18.09
CA LEU A 15 -0.96 2.81 -16.80
C LEU A 15 -2.02 1.74 -16.54
N ASP A 16 -2.83 1.38 -17.54
CA ASP A 16 -3.87 0.37 -17.40
C ASP A 16 -3.29 -1.01 -17.17
N ARG A 17 -2.16 -1.32 -17.82
CA ARG A 17 -1.39 -2.53 -17.54
C ARG A 17 -0.84 -2.52 -16.12
N PHE A 18 -0.27 -1.41 -15.66
CA PHE A 18 0.22 -1.28 -14.29
C PHE A 18 -0.90 -1.51 -13.26
N VAL A 19 -2.03 -0.81 -13.38
CA VAL A 19 -3.18 -0.95 -12.47
C VAL A 19 -3.70 -2.38 -12.46
N ARG A 20 -3.90 -2.99 -13.63
CA ARG A 20 -4.36 -4.38 -13.74
C ARG A 20 -3.43 -5.35 -13.01
N LEU A 21 -2.12 -5.19 -13.16
CA LEU A 21 -1.14 -6.05 -12.51
C LEU A 21 -0.97 -5.78 -11.01
N CYS A 22 -1.38 -4.60 -10.53
CA CYS A 22 -1.43 -4.31 -9.10
C CYS A 22 -2.66 -4.92 -8.40
N VAL A 23 -3.75 -5.23 -9.11
CA VAL A 23 -4.94 -5.90 -8.53
C VAL A 23 -4.57 -7.18 -7.77
N PRO A 24 -3.93 -8.19 -8.37
CA PRO A 24 -3.56 -9.41 -7.66
C PRO A 24 -2.43 -9.21 -6.64
N LEU A 25 -1.71 -8.08 -6.67
CA LEU A 25 -0.70 -7.76 -5.65
C LEU A 25 -1.34 -7.19 -4.38
N THR A 26 -2.43 -6.45 -4.51
CA THR A 26 -3.07 -5.74 -3.39
C THR A 26 -4.35 -6.41 -2.91
N GLY A 27 -5.00 -7.23 -3.73
CA GLY A 27 -6.32 -7.78 -3.45
C GLY A 27 -7.47 -6.77 -3.61
N PHE A 28 -7.20 -5.59 -4.16
CA PHE A 28 -8.22 -4.58 -4.47
C PHE A 28 -8.51 -4.53 -5.97
N THR A 29 -9.75 -4.26 -6.34
CA THR A 29 -10.18 -4.18 -7.74
C THR A 29 -9.52 -3.00 -8.47
N ALA A 30 -9.46 -3.07 -9.81
CA ALA A 30 -8.93 -1.98 -10.61
C ALA A 30 -9.72 -0.68 -10.44
N TYR A 31 -11.04 -0.78 -10.17
CA TYR A 31 -11.87 0.37 -9.85
C TYR A 31 -11.46 1.01 -8.53
N GLU A 32 -11.30 0.23 -7.46
CA GLU A 32 -10.86 0.73 -6.15
C GLU A 32 -9.47 1.38 -6.24
N LEU A 33 -8.53 0.74 -6.91
CA LEU A 33 -7.19 1.29 -7.11
C LEU A 33 -7.22 2.65 -7.82
N ARG A 34 -8.08 2.81 -8.84
CA ARG A 34 -8.25 4.11 -9.54
C ARG A 34 -8.99 5.14 -8.71
N SER A 35 -9.96 4.70 -7.91
CA SER A 35 -10.77 5.59 -7.05
C SER A 35 -9.95 6.33 -6.00
N THR A 36 -8.75 5.83 -5.67
CA THR A 36 -7.78 6.53 -4.81
C THR A 36 -7.28 7.84 -5.44
N GLY A 37 -7.37 7.99 -6.77
CA GLY A 37 -6.72 9.06 -7.52
C GLY A 37 -5.19 8.94 -7.60
N MET A 38 -4.57 7.93 -6.98
CA MET A 38 -3.12 7.80 -6.86
C MET A 38 -2.45 6.97 -7.97
N ALA A 39 -3.24 6.29 -8.82
CA ALA A 39 -2.73 5.33 -9.79
C ALA A 39 -1.61 5.89 -10.69
N GLN A 40 -1.81 7.09 -11.26
CA GLN A 40 -0.81 7.74 -12.11
C GLN A 40 0.44 8.12 -11.32
N LEU A 41 0.26 8.72 -10.13
CA LEU A 41 1.37 9.11 -9.26
C LEU A 41 2.23 7.91 -8.83
N TYR A 42 1.60 6.78 -8.50
CA TYR A 42 2.30 5.57 -8.10
C TYR A 42 2.98 4.89 -9.28
N PHE A 43 2.38 4.89 -10.46
CA PHE A 43 3.03 4.44 -11.68
C PHE A 43 4.29 5.27 -11.98
N ASP A 44 4.19 6.60 -11.91
CA ASP A 44 5.33 7.48 -12.16
C ASP A 44 6.41 7.36 -11.09
N THR A 45 6.01 7.17 -9.82
CA THR A 45 6.93 6.89 -8.71
C THR A 45 7.68 5.57 -8.94
N ALA A 46 6.97 4.50 -9.32
CA ALA A 46 7.59 3.23 -9.65
C ALA A 46 8.57 3.35 -10.82
N ARG A 47 8.19 4.02 -11.92
CA ARG A 47 9.09 4.25 -13.07
C ARG A 47 10.33 5.04 -12.69
N ARG A 48 10.16 6.03 -11.82
CA ARG A 48 11.25 6.91 -11.38
C ARG A 48 12.26 6.16 -10.51
N GLU A 49 11.78 5.40 -9.54
CA GLU A 49 12.65 4.69 -8.59
C GLU A 49 13.22 3.39 -9.20
N ILE A 50 12.37 2.55 -9.82
CA ILE A 50 12.78 1.25 -10.37
C ILE A 50 13.45 1.40 -11.75
N GLY A 51 13.07 2.43 -12.50
CA GLY A 51 13.47 2.63 -13.89
C GLY A 51 12.47 2.01 -14.87
N HIS A 52 12.25 2.68 -16.00
CA HIS A 52 11.25 2.28 -17.00
C HIS A 52 11.43 0.83 -17.48
N ARG A 53 12.65 0.47 -17.92
CA ARG A 53 12.95 -0.87 -18.46
C ARG A 53 12.80 -1.96 -17.39
N SER A 54 13.31 -1.72 -16.19
CA SER A 54 13.25 -2.69 -15.09
C SER A 54 11.82 -2.88 -14.59
N LEU A 55 11.02 -1.81 -14.53
CA LEU A 55 9.59 -1.91 -14.22
C LEU A 55 8.84 -2.70 -15.29
N ASP A 56 9.07 -2.41 -16.57
CA ASP A 56 8.40 -3.13 -17.67
C ASP A 56 8.77 -4.62 -17.69
N ALA A 57 10.05 -4.94 -17.43
CA ALA A 57 10.53 -6.32 -17.31
C ALA A 57 9.89 -7.04 -16.12
N PHE A 58 9.88 -6.41 -14.94
CA PHE A 58 9.21 -6.93 -13.74
C PHE A 58 7.71 -7.20 -14.01
N LEU A 59 6.99 -6.23 -14.59
CA LEU A 59 5.57 -6.39 -14.91
C LEU A 59 5.34 -7.54 -15.90
N GLY A 60 6.28 -7.79 -16.83
CA GLY A 60 6.25 -8.95 -17.71
C GLY A 60 6.41 -10.28 -16.97
N VAL A 61 7.43 -10.39 -16.11
CA VAL A 61 7.66 -11.61 -15.30
C VAL A 61 6.48 -11.87 -14.37
N TRP A 62 5.94 -10.82 -13.75
CA TRP A 62 4.79 -10.93 -12.86
C TRP A 62 3.52 -11.35 -13.60
N GLU A 63 3.24 -10.77 -14.77
CA GLU A 63 2.09 -11.12 -15.59
C GLU A 63 2.09 -12.61 -15.98
N GLU A 64 3.25 -13.14 -16.38
CA GLU A 64 3.38 -14.57 -16.72
C GLU A 64 3.28 -15.48 -15.48
N ALA A 65 3.92 -15.10 -14.36
CA ALA A 65 3.80 -15.86 -13.12
C ALA A 65 2.35 -15.92 -12.61
N HIS A 66 1.64 -14.80 -12.65
CA HIS A 66 0.25 -14.72 -12.22
C HIS A 66 -0.69 -15.53 -13.12
N LYS A 67 -0.51 -15.48 -14.45
CA LYS A 67 -1.25 -16.36 -15.39
C LYS A 67 -1.00 -17.85 -15.10
N GLY A 68 0.19 -18.19 -14.63
CA GLY A 68 0.53 -19.54 -14.17
C GLY A 68 -0.02 -19.90 -12.78
N GLY A 69 -0.81 -19.03 -12.16
CA GLY A 69 -1.37 -19.23 -10.81
C GLY A 69 -0.35 -19.07 -9.68
N LEU A 70 0.82 -18.48 -9.94
CA LEU A 70 1.84 -18.26 -8.93
C LEU A 70 1.68 -16.91 -8.25
N GLY A 71 1.86 -16.89 -6.93
CA GLY A 71 1.93 -15.65 -6.14
C GLY A 71 3.30 -14.96 -6.20
N PRO A 72 3.40 -13.70 -5.75
CA PRO A 72 4.63 -12.90 -5.82
C PRO A 72 5.79 -13.49 -4.99
N SER A 73 5.49 -14.34 -3.99
CA SER A 73 6.49 -15.05 -3.19
C SER A 73 7.34 -16.04 -3.99
N ARG A 74 6.83 -16.51 -5.15
CA ARG A 74 7.52 -17.44 -6.05
C ARG A 74 8.39 -16.75 -7.10
N LEU A 75 8.34 -15.41 -7.18
CA LEU A 75 9.17 -14.64 -8.10
C LEU A 75 10.66 -14.72 -7.72
N PRO A 76 11.58 -14.48 -8.67
CA PRO A 76 13.00 -14.32 -8.36
C PRO A 76 13.24 -13.14 -7.40
N ALA A 77 14.44 -13.07 -6.83
CA ALA A 77 14.72 -12.20 -5.69
C ALA A 77 14.49 -10.70 -5.96
N LEU A 78 14.89 -10.21 -7.12
CA LEU A 78 14.67 -8.83 -7.53
C LEU A 78 13.18 -8.54 -7.69
N GLU A 79 12.47 -9.33 -8.51
CA GLU A 79 11.06 -9.13 -8.83
C GLU A 79 10.18 -9.25 -7.58
N ARG A 80 10.50 -10.18 -6.67
CA ARG A 80 9.80 -10.29 -5.39
C ARG A 80 9.97 -9.03 -4.54
N GLU A 81 11.16 -8.44 -4.54
CA GLU A 81 11.42 -7.19 -3.82
C GLU A 81 10.70 -6.00 -4.47
N LEU A 82 10.61 -5.96 -5.80
CA LEU A 82 9.82 -4.96 -6.53
C LEU A 82 8.32 -5.10 -6.27
N ALA A 83 7.80 -6.34 -6.24
CA ALA A 83 6.42 -6.60 -5.86
C ALA A 83 6.13 -6.10 -4.43
N ARG A 84 7.01 -6.42 -3.47
CA ARG A 84 6.92 -5.91 -2.09
C ARG A 84 6.90 -4.38 -2.06
N ALA A 85 7.76 -3.72 -2.85
CA ALA A 85 7.83 -2.27 -2.91
C ALA A 85 6.54 -1.63 -3.44
N LEU A 86 5.94 -2.21 -4.48
CA LEU A 86 4.66 -1.74 -5.02
C LEU A 86 3.51 -1.97 -4.05
N ILE A 87 3.46 -3.13 -3.39
CA ILE A 87 2.45 -3.41 -2.35
C ILE A 87 2.57 -2.37 -1.24
N TYR A 88 3.78 -2.14 -0.74
CA TYR A 88 4.04 -1.14 0.29
C TYR A 88 3.56 0.25 -0.16
N LEU A 89 3.91 0.67 -1.39
CA LEU A 89 3.46 1.94 -1.96
C LEU A 89 1.95 2.09 -1.99
N TRP A 90 1.23 1.07 -2.46
CA TRP A 90 -0.23 1.11 -2.50
C TRP A 90 -0.86 1.18 -1.10
N TYR A 91 -0.32 0.44 -0.14
CA TYR A 91 -0.89 0.39 1.20
C TYR A 91 -0.59 1.62 2.04
N THR A 92 0.62 2.18 1.94
CA THR A 92 1.09 3.25 2.84
C THR A 92 1.17 4.62 2.17
N GLY A 93 1.21 4.67 0.85
CA GLY A 93 1.49 5.88 0.10
C GLY A 93 2.96 6.31 0.08
N ALA A 94 3.86 5.47 0.60
CA ALA A 94 5.31 5.71 0.61
C ALA A 94 6.04 4.66 -0.23
N PHE A 95 7.12 5.05 -0.91
CA PHE A 95 8.00 4.10 -1.56
C PHE A 95 9.05 3.64 -0.54
N PRO A 96 9.21 2.32 -0.29
CA PRO A 96 10.08 1.85 0.77
C PRO A 96 11.55 1.88 0.35
N ARG A 97 12.43 1.80 1.34
CA ARG A 97 13.79 1.31 1.11
C ARG A 97 13.71 -0.13 0.59
N ILE A 98 14.38 -0.40 -0.52
CA ILE A 98 14.48 -1.75 -1.09
C ILE A 98 15.76 -2.45 -0.61
N ALA A 99 15.80 -3.78 -0.72
CA ALA A 99 16.96 -4.57 -0.34
C ALA A 99 18.24 -4.07 -1.03
N PRO A 100 19.39 -3.98 -0.34
CA PRO A 100 20.63 -3.48 -0.94
C PRO A 100 21.06 -4.23 -2.20
N ALA A 101 20.84 -5.55 -2.25
CA ALA A 101 21.13 -6.36 -3.44
C ALA A 101 20.27 -5.95 -4.64
N ALA A 102 18.95 -5.76 -4.43
CA ALA A 102 18.03 -5.31 -5.47
C ALA A 102 18.38 -3.88 -5.94
N HIS A 103 18.69 -2.97 -5.03
CA HIS A 103 19.11 -1.60 -5.40
C HIS A 103 20.40 -1.59 -6.23
N ALA A 104 21.39 -2.40 -5.83
CA ALA A 104 22.64 -2.55 -6.58
C ALA A 104 22.40 -3.15 -7.97
N GLU A 105 21.48 -4.11 -8.09
CA GLU A 105 21.11 -4.74 -9.36
C GLU A 105 20.40 -3.76 -10.32
N LEU A 106 19.52 -2.90 -9.79
CA LEU A 106 18.83 -1.88 -10.59
C LEU A 106 19.77 -0.76 -11.07
N ARG A 107 20.94 -0.57 -10.42
CA ARG A 107 21.97 0.44 -10.75
C ARG A 107 21.39 1.85 -10.92
N ARG A 108 20.53 2.25 -9.98
CA ARG A 108 19.87 3.56 -10.00
C ARG A 108 20.76 4.61 -9.36
N ASP A 109 20.90 5.74 -10.03
CA ASP A 109 21.53 6.95 -9.47
C ASP A 109 20.52 7.71 -8.60
N ARG A 110 20.06 7.03 -7.54
CA ARG A 110 19.05 7.51 -6.59
C ARG A 110 19.35 6.95 -5.21
N PRO A 111 19.11 7.73 -4.13
CA PRO A 111 19.28 7.23 -2.78
C PRO A 111 18.27 6.11 -2.49
N ASN A 112 18.75 5.02 -1.88
CA ASN A 112 17.89 3.92 -1.41
C ASN A 112 17.34 4.24 -0.02
N GLN A 113 16.35 5.12 0.03
CA GLN A 113 15.67 5.54 1.25
C GLN A 113 14.16 5.50 1.07
N GLU A 114 13.44 5.35 2.17
CA GLU A 114 11.99 5.47 2.18
C GLU A 114 11.58 6.94 2.03
N PHE A 115 10.51 7.19 1.27
CA PHE A 115 9.91 8.52 1.16
C PHE A 115 8.41 8.42 0.86
N VAL A 116 7.65 9.42 1.30
CA VAL A 116 6.22 9.55 0.98
C VAL A 116 6.07 10.07 -0.45
N ALA A 117 5.24 9.42 -1.28
CA ALA A 117 5.12 9.77 -2.70
C ALA A 117 4.47 11.15 -2.92
N SER A 118 3.45 11.47 -2.13
CA SER A 118 2.88 12.82 -1.99
C SER A 118 2.10 12.97 -0.68
N PRO A 119 1.83 14.20 -0.20
CA PRO A 119 0.99 14.42 0.98
C PRO A 119 -0.41 13.78 0.86
N GLU A 120 -0.98 13.75 -0.35
CA GLU A 120 -2.28 13.14 -0.65
C GLU A 120 -2.25 11.61 -0.59
N SER A 121 -1.06 11.01 -0.63
CA SER A 121 -0.91 9.55 -0.61
C SER A 121 -1.26 8.96 0.76
N TYR A 122 -1.02 9.68 1.86
CA TYR A 122 -1.33 9.16 3.21
C TYR A 122 -2.84 8.96 3.42
N PRO A 123 -3.72 9.93 3.11
CA PRO A 123 -5.16 9.72 3.25
C PRO A 123 -5.78 8.71 2.29
N GLU A 124 -5.08 8.36 1.21
CA GLU A 124 -5.57 7.44 0.17
C GLU A 124 -4.98 6.03 0.26
N GLY A 125 -4.01 5.79 1.16
CA GLY A 125 -3.38 4.49 1.35
C GLY A 125 -4.39 3.38 1.61
N LEU A 126 -4.20 2.23 0.95
CA LEU A 126 -5.13 1.11 1.04
C LEU A 126 -5.23 0.51 2.45
N VAL A 127 -4.25 0.75 3.31
CA VAL A 127 -4.25 0.30 4.71
C VAL A 127 -5.50 0.74 5.47
N TRP A 128 -6.03 1.94 5.19
CA TRP A 128 -7.22 2.45 5.86
C TRP A 128 -8.47 1.67 5.44
N ARG A 129 -8.61 1.39 4.14
CA ARG A 129 -9.71 0.59 3.60
C ARG A 129 -9.64 -0.85 4.11
N ALA A 130 -8.45 -1.43 4.14
CA ALA A 130 -8.22 -2.80 4.61
C ALA A 130 -8.63 -3.01 6.08
N PHE A 131 -8.42 -2.01 6.93
CA PHE A 131 -8.82 -2.06 8.34
C PHE A 131 -10.24 -1.53 8.60
N GLY A 132 -10.99 -1.10 7.58
CA GLY A 132 -12.29 -0.44 7.74
C GLY A 132 -12.19 0.87 8.54
N GLY A 133 -11.02 1.49 8.56
CA GLY A 133 -10.72 2.69 9.34
C GLY A 133 -10.59 3.94 8.48
N HIS A 134 -10.12 5.01 9.10
CA HIS A 134 -9.82 6.28 8.45
C HIS A 134 -8.42 6.74 8.83
N PRO A 135 -7.75 7.52 7.97
CA PRO A 135 -6.47 8.14 8.30
C PRO A 135 -6.58 9.03 9.55
N ALA A 136 -5.54 9.06 10.37
CA ALA A 136 -5.50 9.96 11.51
C ALA A 136 -5.27 11.39 11.01
N GLY A 137 -6.06 12.35 11.51
CA GLY A 137 -5.92 13.76 11.12
C GLY A 137 -6.41 14.11 9.71
N ALA A 138 -7.01 13.16 8.98
CA ALA A 138 -7.65 13.39 7.69
C ALA A 138 -8.97 12.59 7.60
N LYS A 139 -9.95 13.09 6.85
CA LYS A 139 -11.24 12.42 6.62
C LYS A 139 -11.87 11.81 7.91
N PRO A 140 -12.00 12.58 9.01
CA PRO A 140 -12.55 12.02 10.24
C PRO A 140 -14.01 11.60 10.03
N PRO A 141 -14.45 10.47 10.61
CA PRO A 141 -15.81 9.95 10.50
C PRO A 141 -16.84 10.78 11.30
N GLY A 142 -16.38 11.79 12.04
CA GLY A 142 -17.18 12.61 12.96
C GLY A 142 -16.86 12.30 14.42
N PHE A 143 -17.13 13.28 15.30
CA PHE A 143 -16.94 13.13 16.74
C PHE A 143 -17.90 12.07 17.31
N GLY A 144 -17.41 11.19 18.19
CA GLY A 144 -18.22 10.23 18.93
C GLY A 144 -18.38 8.86 18.27
N THR A 145 -17.95 8.70 17.01
CA THR A 145 -18.02 7.44 16.24
C THR A 145 -17.18 6.30 16.83
N TRP A 146 -16.19 6.60 17.65
CA TRP A 146 -15.43 5.61 18.42
C TRP A 146 -16.23 4.98 19.58
N GLY A 147 -17.43 5.47 19.87
CA GLY A 147 -18.35 4.87 20.83
C GLY A 147 -19.21 3.75 20.24
N ASP A 148 -19.26 3.64 18.91
CA ASP A 148 -20.03 2.61 18.23
C ASP A 148 -19.27 1.28 18.22
N GLU A 149 -20.01 0.17 18.31
CA GLU A 149 -19.43 -1.16 18.18
C GLU A 149 -18.89 -1.36 16.75
N PRO A 150 -17.64 -1.83 16.58
CA PRO A 150 -17.10 -2.10 15.26
C PRO A 150 -17.95 -3.15 14.51
N PRO A 151 -18.11 -3.03 13.19
CA PRO A 151 -18.82 -4.02 12.42
C PRO A 151 -18.12 -5.39 12.49
N GLU A 152 -18.90 -6.47 12.42
CA GLU A 152 -18.34 -7.81 12.31
C GLU A 152 -17.50 -7.93 11.04
N LEU A 153 -16.32 -8.54 11.17
CA LEU A 153 -15.45 -8.80 10.02
C LEU A 153 -16.10 -9.87 9.13
N PRO A 154 -16.10 -9.67 7.80
CA PRO A 154 -16.58 -10.68 6.88
C PRO A 154 -15.76 -11.97 7.02
N THR A 155 -16.42 -13.09 6.89
CA THR A 155 -15.78 -14.41 6.86
C THR A 155 -14.95 -14.57 5.58
N GLU A 156 -13.95 -15.45 5.62
CA GLU A 156 -13.13 -15.76 4.44
C GLU A 156 -13.98 -16.23 3.24
N ALA A 157 -15.05 -16.98 3.50
CA ALA A 157 -15.98 -17.45 2.47
C ALA A 157 -16.75 -16.29 1.81
N GLU A 158 -17.18 -15.29 2.59
CA GLU A 158 -17.86 -14.10 2.05
C GLU A 158 -16.91 -13.23 1.23
N LEU A 159 -15.66 -13.10 1.67
CA LEU A 159 -14.63 -12.36 0.94
C LEU A 159 -14.32 -13.05 -0.40
N ALA A 160 -14.13 -14.37 -0.40
CA ALA A 160 -13.92 -15.15 -1.62
C ALA A 160 -15.10 -15.04 -2.59
N ALA A 161 -16.34 -15.07 -2.07
CA ALA A 161 -17.54 -14.93 -2.88
C ALA A 161 -17.67 -13.54 -3.53
N ARG A 162 -17.32 -12.46 -2.80
CA ARG A 162 -17.30 -11.09 -3.33
C ARG A 162 -16.29 -10.95 -4.47
N ILE A 163 -15.07 -11.41 -4.27
CA ILE A 163 -14.00 -11.40 -5.28
C ILE A 163 -14.47 -12.17 -6.52
N ALA A 164 -14.99 -13.39 -6.34
CA ALA A 164 -15.49 -14.20 -7.45
C ALA A 164 -16.67 -13.56 -8.20
N ALA A 165 -17.57 -12.85 -7.51
CA ALA A 165 -18.69 -12.16 -8.13
C ALA A 165 -18.23 -10.94 -8.96
N GLU A 166 -17.22 -10.22 -8.50
CA GLU A 166 -16.61 -9.08 -9.20
C GLU A 166 -15.75 -9.54 -10.40
N ASP A 167 -15.06 -10.67 -10.25
CA ASP A 167 -14.28 -11.34 -11.30
C ASP A 167 -15.16 -12.07 -12.34
N ALA A 168 -16.38 -12.50 -11.98
CA ALA A 168 -17.34 -13.05 -12.94
C ALA A 168 -17.76 -12.04 -14.02
N GLY A 169 -17.59 -10.73 -13.76
CA GLY A 169 -17.69 -9.67 -14.77
C GLY A 169 -16.45 -9.50 -15.64
N HIS A 170 -15.30 -10.08 -15.27
CA HIS A 170 -13.98 -9.88 -15.87
C HIS A 170 -13.20 -11.21 -16.01
N GLY A 171 -13.73 -12.16 -16.77
CA GLY A 171 -12.94 -13.21 -17.43
C GLY A 171 -11.84 -13.89 -16.62
N GLY A 172 -12.23 -14.65 -15.59
CA GLY A 172 -11.52 -15.85 -15.12
C GLY A 172 -10.15 -15.66 -14.45
N ALA A 173 -10.15 -15.32 -13.16
CA ALA A 173 -9.01 -15.52 -12.27
C ALA A 173 -9.19 -16.81 -11.44
N VAL A 174 -8.08 -17.50 -11.20
CA VAL A 174 -8.01 -18.69 -10.34
C VAL A 174 -8.36 -18.28 -8.90
N PRO A 175 -9.26 -19.01 -8.20
CA PRO A 175 -9.65 -18.65 -6.85
C PRO A 175 -8.44 -18.57 -5.93
N TYR A 176 -8.36 -17.47 -5.17
CA TYR A 176 -7.44 -17.34 -4.05
C TYR A 176 -7.72 -18.45 -3.01
N ASP A 177 -6.72 -19.29 -2.73
CA ASP A 177 -6.79 -20.33 -1.69
C ASP A 177 -6.31 -19.78 -0.35
N ALA A 178 -7.27 -19.35 0.48
CA ALA A 178 -7.05 -18.90 1.85
C ALA A 178 -6.41 -19.98 2.74
N GLY A 179 -6.63 -21.27 2.44
CA GLY A 179 -6.10 -22.41 3.21
C GLY A 179 -4.58 -22.56 3.14
N SER A 180 -3.92 -21.88 2.19
CA SER A 180 -2.47 -21.82 2.10
C SER A 180 -1.82 -20.94 3.18
N TYR A 181 -2.59 -20.08 3.85
CA TYR A 181 -2.14 -19.23 4.94
C TYR A 181 -2.54 -19.84 6.30
N GLY A 182 -1.75 -20.80 6.78
CA GLY A 182 -1.98 -21.40 8.10
C GLY A 182 -1.60 -22.87 8.23
N SER A 183 -1.35 -23.58 7.13
CA SER A 183 -0.95 -24.99 7.17
C SER A 183 0.50 -25.24 7.61
N ALA A 184 1.23 -24.20 8.04
CA ALA A 184 2.54 -24.31 8.67
C ALA A 184 2.39 -24.30 10.20
N GLY A 185 1.94 -25.44 10.74
CA GLY A 185 2.13 -25.85 12.13
C GLY A 185 1.41 -25.01 13.18
N GLU A 186 0.38 -25.59 13.80
CA GLU A 186 -0.08 -25.19 15.13
C GLU A 186 1.08 -25.27 16.13
N ALA A 187 1.78 -24.16 16.33
CA ALA A 187 2.67 -23.97 17.47
C ALA A 187 1.87 -23.28 18.57
N GLY A 188 1.30 -24.09 19.46
CA GLY A 188 0.69 -23.65 20.73
C GLY A 188 1.70 -23.05 21.70
N GLY A 189 2.34 -21.93 21.33
CA GLY A 189 3.30 -21.21 22.14
C GLY A 189 2.73 -19.87 22.61
N SER A 190 2.52 -19.71 23.91
CA SER A 190 2.26 -18.40 24.53
C SER A 190 3.41 -17.44 24.21
N THR A 191 3.08 -16.27 23.64
CA THR A 191 4.07 -15.24 23.31
C THR A 191 4.88 -14.85 24.55
N PRO A 192 6.22 -14.96 24.53
CA PRO A 192 7.07 -14.59 25.66
C PRO A 192 6.84 -13.14 26.11
N ALA A 193 6.74 -12.92 27.42
CA ALA A 193 6.36 -11.62 28.01
C ALA A 193 7.28 -10.44 27.65
N HIS A 194 8.52 -10.70 27.24
CA HIS A 194 9.47 -9.67 26.80
C HIS A 194 9.24 -9.19 25.36
N LEU A 195 8.42 -9.92 24.58
CA LEU A 195 7.94 -9.50 23.26
C LEU A 195 6.60 -8.77 23.35
N LEU A 196 5.94 -8.80 24.51
CA LEU A 196 4.80 -7.94 24.79
C LEU A 196 5.33 -6.52 25.07
N PRO A 197 4.75 -5.48 24.46
CA PRO A 197 5.11 -4.11 24.81
C PRO A 197 4.86 -3.90 26.32
N GLY A 198 5.91 -3.51 27.05
CA GLY A 198 5.88 -3.34 28.50
C GLY A 198 4.79 -2.36 28.97
N PRO A 199 4.42 -2.40 30.27
CA PRO A 199 3.33 -1.59 30.81
C PRO A 199 3.63 -0.11 30.62
N ARG A 200 2.85 0.56 29.76
CA ARG A 200 2.94 1.99 29.51
C ARG A 200 2.34 2.75 30.69
N SER A 201 3.19 3.40 31.48
CA SER A 201 2.81 4.26 32.62
C SER A 201 1.95 5.48 32.22
N SER A 202 1.77 5.74 30.92
CA SER A 202 1.04 6.91 30.40
C SER A 202 -0.48 6.76 30.33
N ARG A 203 -1.07 5.60 30.67
CA ARG A 203 -2.54 5.42 30.69
C ARG A 203 -3.24 5.95 31.94
N ALA A 204 -2.51 6.39 32.96
CA ALA A 204 -3.11 6.86 34.21
C ALA A 204 -3.53 8.35 34.21
N VAL A 205 -3.20 9.11 33.16
CA VAL A 205 -3.54 10.54 33.07
C VAL A 205 -4.56 10.73 31.96
N SER A 206 -5.78 11.08 32.34
CA SER A 206 -6.82 11.45 31.38
C SER A 206 -6.34 12.60 30.49
N PRO A 207 -6.68 12.64 29.18
CA PRO A 207 -6.23 13.70 28.27
C PRO A 207 -6.50 15.13 28.78
N SER A 208 -7.56 15.30 29.56
CA SER A 208 -7.94 16.58 30.21
C SER A 208 -7.02 17.02 31.36
N ALA A 209 -6.15 16.13 31.86
CA ALA A 209 -5.20 16.39 32.94
C ALA A 209 -3.76 16.61 32.42
N VAL A 210 -3.56 16.60 31.10
CA VAL A 210 -2.29 17.00 30.47
C VAL A 210 -2.21 18.53 30.51
N PRO A 211 -1.18 19.13 31.15
CA PRO A 211 -1.01 20.57 31.13
C PRO A 211 -0.85 21.07 29.68
N PRO A 212 -1.47 22.19 29.29
CA PRO A 212 -1.25 22.77 27.98
C PRO A 212 0.24 23.11 27.81
N ALA A 213 0.76 22.93 26.59
CA ALA A 213 2.14 23.27 26.25
C ALA A 213 2.42 24.74 26.60
N SER A 214 3.56 24.98 27.28
CA SER A 214 4.02 26.33 27.59
C SER A 214 4.09 27.17 26.32
N SER A 215 3.52 28.37 26.35
CA SER A 215 3.56 29.31 25.23
C SER A 215 5.00 29.54 24.78
N HIS A 216 5.20 29.61 23.45
CA HIS A 216 6.48 29.92 22.82
C HIS A 216 7.13 31.16 23.48
N PRO A 217 8.45 31.14 23.74
CA PRO A 217 9.13 32.34 24.21
C PRO A 217 8.98 33.44 23.16
N VAL A 218 8.50 34.61 23.61
CA VAL A 218 8.45 35.84 22.81
C VAL A 218 9.88 36.14 22.35
N ARG A 219 10.11 36.23 21.04
CA ARG A 219 11.36 36.79 20.50
C ARG A 219 11.44 38.23 20.97
N GLU A 220 12.37 38.54 21.87
CA GLU A 220 12.80 39.92 22.10
C GLU A 220 13.37 40.46 20.79
N THR A 221 12.70 41.47 20.24
CA THR A 221 13.22 42.27 19.13
C THR A 221 14.34 43.15 19.68
N SER A 222 15.59 42.84 19.33
CA SER A 222 16.70 43.77 19.55
C SER A 222 16.50 45.04 18.70
N PRO A 223 16.70 46.24 19.26
CA PRO A 223 16.60 47.47 18.49
C PRO A 223 17.78 47.61 17.54
N GLU A 224 17.50 48.05 16.31
CA GLU A 224 18.48 48.49 15.32
C GLU A 224 19.43 49.54 15.92
N ALA A 225 20.73 49.28 15.84
CA ALA A 225 21.76 50.29 16.04
C ALA A 225 21.78 51.21 14.82
N GLY A 226 21.29 52.43 15.01
CA GLY A 226 21.61 53.55 14.14
C GLY A 226 23.01 54.07 14.40
N GLU A 227 23.60 54.58 13.30
CA GLU A 227 24.83 55.37 13.15
C GLU A 227 26.16 54.61 12.94
#